data_AF-A0A4Q0I972-F1
#
_entry.id   AF-A0A4Q0I972-F1
#
_cell.length_a   1.000
_cell.length_b   1.000
_cell.length_c   1.000
_cell.angle_alpha   90.00
_cell.angle_beta   90.00
_cell.angle_gamma   90.00
#
_symmetry.space_group_name_H-M   'P 1'
#
loop_
_entity.id
_entity.type
_entity.pdbx_description
1 polymer ?
#
loop_
_entity_poly.entity_id
_entity_poly.type
_entity_poly.pdbx_seq_one_letter_code
_entity_poly.pdbx_strand_id
1 'polypeptide(L)'
;DDMNAHINDKTRQADYPLLCNHCTNPPCVRVCPTQATYRMEDGIVAMDYHRCIGCRFGMAGSPYGERSFNFLDPHKYLADPVHNPTFPIPMNGVVAVCTFGAVSLAVAENRVSVCDSVVSILY
;
A
#
# COMPACT_ATOMS: atom_id res chain seq x y z
N ASP A 1 -10.90 -6.36 23.08
CA ASP A 1 -11.26 -7.76 22.86
C ASP A 1 -10.01 -8.59 22.63
N ASP A 2 -9.84 -9.58 23.51
CA ASP A 2 -8.73 -10.51 23.73
C ASP A 2 -7.32 -9.95 23.94
N MET A 3 -7.09 -9.46 25.17
CA MET A 3 -5.73 -9.36 25.72
C MET A 3 -5.20 -10.78 25.95
N ASN A 4 -4.40 -11.29 25.02
CA ASN A 4 -3.72 -12.57 25.15
C ASN A 4 -2.99 -12.63 26.50
N ALA A 5 -3.45 -13.49 27.41
CA ALA A 5 -2.93 -13.61 28.78
C ALA A 5 -1.45 -14.04 28.83
N HIS A 6 -0.93 -14.58 27.72
CA HIS A 6 0.44 -15.07 27.59
C HIS A 6 1.36 -14.13 26.82
N ILE A 7 0.90 -12.93 26.44
CA ILE A 7 1.78 -11.97 25.77
C ILE A 7 2.80 -11.41 26.78
N ASN A 8 4.08 -11.51 26.44
CA ASN A 8 5.17 -11.03 27.30
C ASN A 8 5.33 -9.51 27.16
N ASP A 9 5.97 -8.86 28.15
CA ASP A 9 6.13 -7.40 28.16
C ASP A 9 7.02 -6.88 27.03
N LYS A 10 7.99 -7.70 26.56
CA LYS A 10 8.84 -7.34 25.42
C LYS A 10 8.04 -7.24 24.12
N THR A 11 7.09 -8.15 23.91
CA THR A 11 6.18 -8.19 22.76
C THR A 11 5.18 -7.05 22.83
N ARG A 12 4.75 -6.63 24.03
CA ARG A 12 3.91 -5.43 24.19
C ARG A 12 4.62 -4.12 23.85
N GLN A 13 5.92 -4.05 24.07
CA GLN A 13 6.74 -2.85 23.85
C GLN A 13 7.51 -2.88 22.52
N ALA A 14 7.34 -3.93 21.72
CA ALA A 14 8.00 -4.06 20.43
C ALA A 14 7.23 -3.32 19.33
N ASP A 15 7.96 -2.67 18.45
CA ASP A 15 7.42 -2.10 17.23
C ASP A 15 7.34 -3.18 16.14
N TYR A 16 6.17 -3.24 15.49
CA TYR A 16 5.93 -4.18 14.39
C TYR A 16 5.72 -3.38 13.09
N PRO A 17 6.52 -3.62 12.03
CA PRO A 17 6.28 -2.98 10.75
C PRO A 17 4.97 -3.49 10.17
N LEU A 18 4.08 -2.56 9.83
CA LEU A 18 2.81 -2.86 9.21
C LEU A 18 2.92 -2.59 7.69
N LEU A 19 2.89 -3.67 6.90
CA LEU A 19 3.04 -3.62 5.45
C LEU A 19 2.02 -4.54 4.78
N CYS A 20 1.86 -4.42 3.46
CA CYS A 20 1.05 -5.37 2.71
C CYS A 20 1.70 -6.75 2.69
N ASN A 21 0.96 -7.74 3.14
CA ASN A 21 1.43 -9.12 3.21
C ASN A 21 1.20 -9.90 1.90
N HIS A 22 0.63 -9.28 0.87
CA HIS A 22 0.33 -9.89 -0.44
C HIS A 22 -0.33 -11.27 -0.33
N CYS A 23 -1.45 -11.31 0.38
CA CYS A 23 -2.18 -12.53 0.71
C CYS A 23 -2.48 -13.40 -0.53
N THR A 24 -2.41 -14.73 -0.37
CA THR A 24 -2.77 -15.70 -1.43
C THR A 24 -4.26 -15.60 -1.84
N ASN A 25 -5.14 -15.35 -0.87
CA ASN A 25 -6.57 -15.14 -1.09
C ASN A 25 -6.98 -13.73 -0.61
N PRO A 26 -6.62 -12.67 -1.36
CA PRO A 26 -6.69 -11.30 -0.88
C PRO A 26 -8.14 -10.80 -0.79
N PRO A 27 -8.67 -10.53 0.43
CA PRO A 27 -10.02 -10.00 0.59
C PRO A 27 -10.17 -8.61 -0.06
N CYS A 28 -9.12 -7.79 0.01
CA CYS A 28 -9.04 -6.47 -0.60
C CYS A 28 -9.22 -6.46 -2.14
N VAL A 29 -8.87 -7.55 -2.83
CA VAL A 29 -9.14 -7.71 -4.27
C VAL A 29 -10.63 -8.03 -4.50
N ARG A 30 -11.20 -8.95 -3.72
CA ARG A 30 -12.60 -9.40 -3.87
C ARG A 30 -13.62 -8.30 -3.64
N VAL A 31 -13.34 -7.37 -2.73
CA VAL A 31 -14.24 -6.26 -2.38
C VAL A 31 -14.13 -5.06 -3.31
N CYS A 32 -13.14 -5.01 -4.20
CA CYS A 32 -12.92 -3.86 -5.07
C CYS A 32 -13.94 -3.87 -6.22
N PRO A 33 -14.90 -2.93 -6.27
CA PRO A 33 -15.98 -2.96 -7.26
C PRO A 33 -15.47 -2.70 -8.67
N THR A 34 -14.40 -1.91 -8.81
CA THR A 34 -13.79 -1.60 -10.10
C THR A 34 -12.71 -2.59 -10.50
N GLN A 35 -12.32 -3.54 -9.65
CA GLN A 35 -11.15 -4.41 -9.86
C GLN A 35 -9.85 -3.62 -10.08
N ALA A 36 -9.72 -2.45 -9.44
CA ALA A 36 -8.48 -1.68 -9.43
C ALA A 36 -7.36 -2.39 -8.66
N THR A 37 -7.71 -3.10 -7.60
CA THR A 37 -6.77 -4.00 -6.92
C THR A 37 -6.82 -5.38 -7.56
N TYR A 38 -5.67 -5.93 -7.89
CA TYR A 38 -5.55 -7.27 -8.49
C TYR A 38 -4.32 -8.01 -7.95
N ARG A 39 -4.29 -9.33 -8.16
CA ARG A 39 -3.14 -10.19 -7.84
C ARG A 39 -2.41 -10.51 -9.12
N MET A 40 -1.12 -10.19 -9.16
CA MET A 40 -0.21 -10.53 -10.26
C MET A 40 0.13 -12.03 -10.24
N GLU A 41 0.73 -12.52 -11.34
CA GLU A 41 1.10 -13.93 -11.48
C GLU A 41 2.17 -14.38 -10.47
N ASP A 42 3.08 -13.47 -10.12
CA ASP A 42 4.11 -13.65 -9.09
C ASP A 42 3.55 -13.66 -7.64
N GLY A 43 2.25 -13.38 -7.48
CA GLY A 43 1.57 -13.34 -6.20
C GLY A 43 1.52 -11.98 -5.53
N ILE A 44 2.12 -10.94 -6.13
CA ILE A 44 2.06 -9.57 -5.61
C ILE A 44 0.65 -9.01 -5.82
N VAL A 45 0.00 -8.60 -4.74
CA VAL A 45 -1.18 -7.73 -4.79
C VAL A 45 -0.75 -6.32 -5.22
N ALA A 46 -1.22 -5.88 -6.39
CA ALA A 46 -0.93 -4.58 -6.97
C ALA A 46 -2.20 -3.73 -7.11
N MET A 47 -2.00 -2.46 -7.45
CA MET A 47 -3.08 -1.49 -7.64
C MET A 47 -2.92 -0.76 -8.98
N ASP A 48 -3.99 -0.70 -9.74
CA ASP A 48 -4.15 0.22 -10.87
C ASP A 48 -4.72 1.56 -10.36
N TYR A 49 -3.87 2.59 -10.37
CA TYR A 49 -4.23 3.92 -9.90
C TYR A 49 -5.26 4.62 -10.79
N HIS A 50 -5.32 4.31 -12.09
CA HIS A 50 -6.27 4.93 -13.02
C HIS A 50 -7.68 4.33 -12.89
N ARG A 51 -7.77 3.07 -12.45
CA ARG A 51 -9.03 2.35 -12.24
C ARG A 51 -9.63 2.56 -10.84
N CYS A 52 -8.85 3.11 -9.91
CA CYS A 52 -9.27 3.33 -8.55
C CYS A 52 -10.18 4.56 -8.42
N ILE A 53 -11.44 4.36 -8.03
CA ILE A 53 -12.42 5.44 -7.82
C ILE A 53 -12.46 5.96 -6.37
N GLY A 54 -11.53 5.54 -5.52
CA GLY A 54 -11.47 6.02 -4.13
C GLY A 54 -12.57 5.53 -3.19
N CYS A 55 -13.27 4.44 -3.50
CA CYS A 55 -14.36 3.90 -2.67
C CYS A 55 -13.92 3.33 -1.31
N ARG A 56 -12.61 3.14 -1.08
CA ARG A 56 -12.00 2.64 0.16
C ARG A 56 -12.42 1.25 0.63
N PHE A 57 -13.24 0.50 -0.12
CA PHE A 57 -13.56 -0.89 0.23
C PHE A 57 -12.34 -1.79 0.30
N GLY A 58 -11.32 -1.55 -0.55
CA GLY A 58 -10.05 -2.27 -0.44
C GLY A 58 -9.32 -2.06 0.90
N MET A 59 -9.48 -0.89 1.52
CA MET A 59 -8.94 -0.62 2.87
C MET A 59 -9.75 -1.36 3.93
N ALA A 60 -11.08 -1.26 3.88
CA ALA A 60 -11.99 -1.94 4.81
C ALA A 60 -11.90 -3.48 4.72
N GLY A 61 -11.61 -4.00 3.53
CA GLY A 61 -11.44 -5.44 3.32
C GLY A 61 -10.07 -5.96 3.74
N SER A 62 -9.07 -5.11 4.00
CA SER A 62 -7.76 -5.59 4.39
C SER A 62 -7.71 -5.89 5.89
N PRO A 63 -7.30 -7.10 6.31
CA PRO A 63 -7.28 -7.46 7.73
C PRO A 63 -6.18 -6.73 8.52
N TYR A 64 -5.17 -6.19 7.84
CA TYR A 64 -4.06 -5.49 8.47
C TYR A 64 -4.20 -3.97 8.46
N GLY A 65 -5.14 -3.40 7.70
CA GLY A 65 -5.30 -1.95 7.60
C GLY A 65 -4.08 -1.22 7.04
N GLU A 66 -3.25 -1.90 6.24
CA GLU A 66 -1.95 -1.39 5.75
C GLU A 66 -2.04 -0.40 4.59
N ARG A 67 -3.23 -0.21 4.02
CA ARG A 67 -3.44 0.57 2.80
C ARG A 67 -3.54 2.04 3.13
N SER A 68 -2.87 2.88 2.36
CA SER A 68 -2.93 4.34 2.49
C SER A 68 -3.91 4.93 1.47
N PHE A 69 -4.57 6.03 1.84
CA PHE A 69 -5.45 6.78 0.96
C PHE A 69 -4.91 8.18 0.75
N ASN A 70 -4.84 8.61 -0.51
CA ASN A 70 -4.37 9.94 -0.85
C ASN A 70 -5.51 10.95 -0.71
N PHE A 71 -5.58 11.64 0.43
CA PHE A 71 -6.57 12.69 0.65
C PHE A 71 -6.25 13.97 -0.12
N LEU A 72 -4.96 14.27 -0.25
CA LEU A 72 -4.45 15.43 -0.95
C LEU A 72 -3.77 15.00 -2.24
N ASP A 73 -3.56 15.97 -3.12
CA ASP A 73 -2.77 15.80 -4.32
C ASP A 73 -1.29 15.65 -3.94
N PRO A 74 -0.68 14.45 -4.11
CA PRO A 74 0.69 14.21 -3.70
C PRO A 74 1.71 14.99 -4.55
N HIS A 75 1.37 15.40 -5.79
CA HIS A 75 2.28 16.13 -6.66
C HIS A 75 2.76 17.45 -6.06
N LYS A 76 2.00 18.03 -5.13
CA LYS A 76 2.35 19.28 -4.43
C LYS A 76 3.43 19.11 -3.35
N TYR A 77 3.70 17.86 -2.96
CA TYR A 77 4.56 17.52 -1.82
C TYR A 77 5.77 16.67 -2.25
N LEU A 78 5.97 16.49 -3.55
CA LEU A 78 7.14 15.80 -4.09
C LEU A 78 8.34 16.75 -4.11
N ALA A 79 9.52 16.20 -3.86
CA ALA A 79 10.77 16.90 -4.08
C ALA A 79 10.96 17.21 -5.57
N ASP A 80 11.56 18.36 -5.87
CA ASP A 80 12.01 18.73 -7.21
C ASP A 80 13.56 18.69 -7.22
N PRO A 81 14.21 17.74 -7.91
CA PRO A 81 13.62 16.71 -8.78
C PRO A 81 13.05 15.49 -8.02
N VAL A 82 12.08 14.81 -8.63
CA VAL A 82 11.47 13.58 -8.10
C VAL A 82 12.52 12.46 -8.05
N HIS A 83 12.65 11.80 -6.89
CA HIS A 83 13.68 10.77 -6.66
C HIS A 83 13.54 9.54 -7.58
N ASN A 84 12.31 9.11 -7.89
CA ASN A 84 12.02 8.00 -8.80
C ASN A 84 10.95 8.43 -9.82
N PRO A 85 11.34 8.99 -10.98
CA PRO A 85 10.39 9.45 -11.99
C PRO A 85 9.68 8.31 -12.73
N THR A 86 10.21 7.08 -12.65
CA THR A 86 9.65 5.88 -13.27
C THR A 86 8.44 5.35 -12.50
N PHE A 87 8.37 5.62 -11.19
CA PHE A 87 7.25 5.17 -10.37
C PHE A 87 5.99 6.02 -10.64
N PRO A 88 4.83 5.39 -10.93
CA PRO A 88 3.61 6.14 -11.17
C PRO A 88 3.16 6.84 -9.88
N ILE A 89 3.12 8.16 -9.91
CA ILE A 89 2.60 8.96 -8.81
C ILE A 89 1.08 8.84 -8.81
N PRO A 90 0.45 8.33 -7.74
CA PRO A 90 -1.01 8.24 -7.66
C PRO A 90 -1.66 9.63 -7.56
N MET A 91 -2.88 9.76 -8.07
CA MET A 91 -3.66 11.01 -7.93
C MET A 91 -4.31 11.13 -6.55
N ASN A 92 -4.89 12.31 -6.27
CA ASN A 92 -5.79 12.49 -5.14
C ASN A 92 -7.00 11.54 -5.26
N GLY A 93 -7.49 11.05 -4.13
CA GLY A 93 -8.63 10.13 -4.07
C GLY A 93 -8.29 8.67 -4.36
N VAL A 94 -7.03 8.33 -4.62
CA VAL A 94 -6.60 6.95 -4.92
C VAL A 94 -6.08 6.26 -3.65
N VAL A 95 -6.39 4.96 -3.52
CA VAL A 95 -5.80 4.09 -2.49
C VAL A 95 -4.48 3.55 -3.02
N ALA A 96 -3.41 3.66 -2.24
CA ALA A 96 -2.11 3.10 -2.54
C ALA A 96 -1.85 1.82 -1.73
N VAL A 97 -0.92 1.00 -2.21
CA VAL A 97 -0.56 -0.28 -1.60
C VAL A 97 0.92 -0.51 -1.79
N CYS A 98 1.59 -1.05 -0.77
CA CYS A 98 2.96 -1.53 -0.93
C CYS A 98 3.00 -2.59 -2.03
N THR A 99 3.92 -2.46 -3.00
CA THR A 99 4.11 -3.42 -4.10
C THR A 99 5.50 -4.04 -4.10
N PHE A 100 6.21 -4.03 -2.96
CA PHE A 100 7.61 -4.49 -2.84
C PHE A 100 8.57 -3.93 -3.90
N GLY A 101 8.30 -2.73 -4.42
CA GLY A 101 9.09 -2.16 -5.51
C GLY A 101 8.94 -2.91 -6.84
N ALA A 102 7.78 -3.53 -7.11
CA ALA A 102 7.48 -4.23 -8.35
C ALA A 102 7.80 -3.40 -9.60
N VAL A 103 7.61 -2.07 -9.54
CA VAL A 103 7.98 -1.15 -10.63
C VAL A 103 9.49 -1.14 -10.87
N SER A 104 10.29 -1.03 -9.81
CA SER A 104 11.76 -1.07 -9.93
C SER A 104 12.27 -2.45 -10.36
N LEU A 105 11.60 -3.54 -9.94
CA LEU A 105 11.90 -4.89 -10.41
C LEU A 105 11.63 -5.07 -11.90
N ALA A 106 10.54 -4.48 -12.41
CA ALA A 106 10.20 -4.53 -13.83
C ALA A 106 11.18 -3.74 -14.71
N VAL A 107 11.76 -2.64 -14.18
CA VAL A 107 12.66 -1.74 -14.94
C VAL A 107 14.14 -2.05 -14.72
N ALA A 108 14.48 -3.02 -13.86
CA ALA A 108 15.87 -3.37 -13.49
C ALA A 108 16.71 -2.18 -12.99
N GLU A 109 16.04 -1.13 -12.50
CA GLU A 109 16.64 0.07 -11.93
C GLU A 109 16.68 -0.02 -10.40
N ASN A 110 17.47 0.86 -9.80
CA ASN A 110 17.89 0.85 -8.39
C ASN A 110 16.80 0.38 -7.41
N ARG A 111 17.13 -0.60 -6.57
CA ARG A 111 16.23 -1.42 -5.72
C ARG A 111 15.62 -0.68 -4.52
N VAL A 112 15.05 0.49 -4.73
CA VAL A 112 14.25 1.14 -3.70
C VAL A 112 12.88 0.49 -3.70
N SER A 113 12.62 -0.38 -2.71
CA SER A 113 11.27 -0.81 -2.39
C SER A 113 10.50 0.44 -1.96
N VAL A 114 9.79 1.07 -2.87
CA VAL A 114 8.83 2.13 -2.54
C VAL A 114 7.64 1.42 -1.89
N CYS A 115 7.81 1.03 -0.63
CA CYS A 115 6.71 0.76 0.28
C CYS A 115 6.11 2.13 0.56
N ASP A 116 5.32 2.64 -0.39
CA ASP A 116 4.73 3.98 -0.42
C ASP A 116 4.94 4.74 0.90
N SER A 117 6.08 5.41 1.00
CA SER A 117 6.41 6.28 2.13
C SER A 117 5.60 7.57 2.09
N VAL A 118 4.51 7.61 1.31
CA VAL A 118 3.28 8.30 1.71
C VAL A 118 2.65 7.58 2.91
N VAL A 119 3.45 7.41 3.96
CA VAL A 119 2.97 7.57 5.33
C VAL A 119 2.35 8.96 5.31
N SER A 120 1.03 9.00 5.17
CA SER A 120 0.19 10.14 5.50
C SER A 120 0.81 11.50 5.16
N ILE A 121 0.42 12.13 4.05
CA ILE A 121 0.45 13.61 3.90
C ILE A 121 -0.59 14.26 4.88
N LEU A 122 -0.88 13.59 5.99
CA LEU A 122 -1.76 13.96 7.07
C LEU A 122 -1.19 13.37 8.37
N TYR A 123 0.05 13.78 8.68
CA TYR A 123 0.37 14.36 9.97
C TYR A 123 0.83 15.79 9.74
#